data_AF-A0A6S7EWQ3-F1
#
_entry.id   AF-A0A6S7EWQ3-F1
#
_cell.length_a   1.000
_cell.length_b   1.000
_cell.length_c   1.000
_cell.angle_alpha   90.00
_cell.angle_beta   90.00
_cell.angle_gamma   90.00
#
_symmetry.space_group_name_H-M   'P 1'
#
loop_
_entity.id
_entity.type
_entity.pdbx_description
1 polymer ?
#
loop_
_entity_poly.entity_id
_entity_poly.type
_entity_poly.pdbx_seq_one_letter_code
_entity_poly.pdbx_strand_id
1 'polypeptide(L)'
;MTQDVSPDTWGFAQPDCRGAAALLYFMSDLARVANQYLRPGRLSQEALADAQKAVDALLERYVEIEAAPEAFDDERVELALETDTRPDGSTAAQVALRMSPRLEGLIIEAQRQAAGPTSH
;
A
#
# COMPACT_ATOMS: atom_id res chain seq x y z
N MET A 1 19.14 10.84 12.48
CA MET A 1 19.42 11.09 11.05
C MET A 1 18.07 11.13 10.35
N THR A 2 17.64 12.31 9.91
CA THR A 2 16.42 12.52 9.12
C THR A 2 16.60 11.85 7.77
N GLN A 3 15.77 10.84 7.49
CA GLN A 3 15.76 10.20 6.18
C GLN A 3 15.23 11.21 5.15
N ASP A 4 16.12 11.68 4.30
CA ASP A 4 15.78 12.38 3.05
C ASP A 4 15.19 11.33 2.09
N VAL A 5 13.95 10.94 2.32
CA VAL A 5 13.13 10.31 1.30
C VAL A 5 12.72 11.42 0.37
N SER A 6 13.39 11.56 -0.78
CA SER A 6 12.96 12.49 -1.81
C SER A 6 11.48 12.20 -2.10
N PRO A 7 10.54 13.11 -1.77
CA PRO A 7 9.10 12.80 -1.70
C PRO A 7 8.44 12.51 -3.05
N ASP A 8 9.22 12.53 -4.14
CA ASP A 8 8.78 12.32 -5.50
C ASP A 8 9.04 10.91 -6.04
N THR A 9 10.00 10.17 -5.47
CA THR A 9 10.45 8.90 -6.04
C THR A 9 9.65 7.72 -5.49
N TRP A 10 9.13 6.87 -6.39
CA TRP A 10 8.44 5.64 -6.02
C TRP A 10 9.33 4.72 -5.18
N GLY A 11 8.71 3.99 -4.25
CA GLY A 11 9.35 3.02 -3.39
C GLY A 11 10.13 1.94 -4.14
N PHE A 12 9.56 1.38 -5.21
CA PHE A 12 10.24 0.40 -6.07
C PHE A 12 11.49 0.95 -6.78
N ALA A 13 11.64 2.27 -6.88
CA ALA A 13 12.81 2.91 -7.47
C ALA A 13 13.91 3.20 -6.45
N GLN A 14 13.68 2.93 -5.16
CA GLN A 14 14.68 3.09 -4.12
C GLN A 14 15.75 1.99 -4.23
N PRO A 15 17.04 2.33 -4.06
CA PRO A 15 18.12 1.34 -4.13
C PRO A 15 18.05 0.29 -3.02
N ASP A 16 17.41 0.61 -1.90
CA ASP A 16 17.22 -0.27 -0.73
C ASP A 16 15.86 -0.98 -0.75
N CYS A 17 15.15 -1.00 -1.89
CA CYS A 17 13.82 -1.61 -1.98
C CYS A 17 13.89 -3.16 -1.98
N ARG A 18 14.28 -3.75 -0.84
CA ARG A 18 14.33 -5.20 -0.63
C ARG A 18 13.84 -5.65 0.74
N GLY A 19 13.29 -6.86 0.81
CA GLY A 19 12.83 -7.50 2.04
C GLY A 19 11.84 -6.63 2.83
N ALA A 20 12.10 -6.43 4.12
CA ALA A 20 11.25 -5.62 4.99
C ALA A 20 11.12 -4.15 4.54
N ALA A 21 12.17 -3.57 3.95
CA ALA A 21 12.10 -2.20 3.43
C ALA A 21 11.13 -2.10 2.24
N ALA A 22 11.13 -3.11 1.36
CA ALA A 22 10.19 -3.17 0.23
C ALA A 22 8.73 -3.15 0.68
N LEU A 23 8.38 -3.82 1.79
CA LEU A 23 7.03 -3.81 2.34
C LEU A 23 6.58 -2.42 2.81
N LEU A 24 7.50 -1.65 3.42
CA LEU A 24 7.24 -0.29 3.88
C LEU A 24 7.10 0.69 2.70
N TYR A 25 7.95 0.53 1.70
CA TYR A 25 7.86 1.26 0.45
C TYR A 25 6.56 0.94 -0.30
N PHE A 26 6.18 -0.32 -0.37
CA PHE A 26 4.95 -0.77 -1.02
C PHE A 26 3.72 -0.13 -0.38
N MET A 27 3.65 -0.08 0.95
CA MET A 27 2.57 0.60 1.69
C MET A 27 2.46 2.09 1.33
N SER A 28 3.61 2.76 1.21
CA SER A 28 3.66 4.20 0.87
C SER A 28 3.21 4.44 -0.57
N ASP A 29 3.68 3.61 -1.50
CA ASP A 29 3.30 3.66 -2.91
C ASP A 29 1.81 3.33 -3.11
N LEU A 30 1.28 2.38 -2.34
CA LEU A 30 -0.12 1.99 -2.35
C LEU A 30 -1.03 3.13 -1.89
N ALA A 31 -0.65 3.82 -0.81
CA ALA A 31 -1.34 5.03 -0.37
C ALA A 31 -1.29 6.14 -1.44
N ARG A 32 -0.15 6.27 -2.14
CA ARG A 32 0.01 7.21 -3.27
C ARG A 32 -0.91 6.86 -4.43
N VAL A 33 -1.04 5.59 -4.80
CA VAL A 33 -1.99 5.13 -5.83
C VAL A 33 -3.42 5.41 -5.39
N ALA A 34 -3.82 4.98 -4.20
CA ALA A 34 -5.17 5.21 -3.68
C ALA A 34 -5.53 6.71 -3.69
N ASN A 35 -4.63 7.58 -3.24
CA ASN A 35 -4.88 9.03 -3.24
C ASN A 35 -4.93 9.67 -4.64
N GLN A 36 -4.33 9.05 -5.66
CA GLN A 36 -4.42 9.54 -7.05
C GLN A 36 -5.82 9.31 -7.63
N TYR A 37 -6.40 8.13 -7.41
CA TYR A 37 -7.66 7.71 -8.02
C TYR A 37 -8.89 7.94 -7.12
N LEU A 38 -8.74 7.76 -5.81
CA LEU A 38 -9.84 7.64 -4.85
C LEU A 38 -9.98 8.91 -4.00
N ARG A 39 -10.07 10.06 -4.68
CA ARG A 39 -10.23 11.35 -4.00
C ARG A 39 -11.66 11.56 -3.49
N PRO A 40 -11.83 12.28 -2.37
CA PRO A 40 -13.15 12.70 -1.89
C PRO A 40 -13.93 13.40 -3.01
N GLY A 41 -15.14 12.93 -3.31
CA GLY A 41 -16.00 13.48 -4.36
C GLY A 41 -15.78 12.91 -5.77
N ARG A 42 -14.81 12.01 -5.99
CA ARG A 42 -14.63 11.24 -7.24
C ARG A 42 -14.68 9.72 -7.05
N LEU A 43 -15.09 9.26 -5.87
CA LEU A 43 -15.31 7.85 -5.59
C LEU A 43 -16.44 7.32 -6.47
N SER A 44 -16.09 6.43 -7.37
CA SER A 44 -16.98 5.81 -8.36
C SER A 44 -16.44 4.42 -8.68
N GLN A 45 -17.29 3.51 -9.16
CA GLN A 45 -16.85 2.15 -9.51
C GLN A 45 -15.78 2.15 -10.61
N GLU A 46 -15.86 3.10 -11.56
CA GLU A 46 -14.82 3.29 -12.58
C GLU A 46 -13.48 3.70 -11.96
N ALA A 47 -13.50 4.68 -11.06
CA ALA A 47 -12.29 5.11 -10.34
C ALA A 47 -11.70 4.00 -9.48
N LEU A 48 -12.54 3.15 -8.87
CA LEU A 48 -12.11 1.96 -8.14
C LEU A 48 -11.45 0.94 -9.08
N ALA A 49 -12.04 0.67 -10.24
CA ALA A 49 -11.49 -0.27 -11.22
C ALA A 49 -10.13 0.21 -11.77
N ASP A 50 -9.98 1.52 -12.03
CA ASP A 50 -8.70 2.08 -12.45
C ASP A 50 -7.67 2.11 -11.32
N ALA A 51 -8.09 2.38 -10.09
CA ALA A 51 -7.24 2.23 -8.92
C ALA A 51 -6.77 0.78 -8.75
N GLN A 52 -7.66 -0.20 -8.92
CA GLN A 52 -7.33 -1.63 -8.82
C GLN A 52 -6.27 -2.01 -9.84
N LYS A 53 -6.43 -1.64 -11.12
CA LYS A 53 -5.41 -1.89 -12.15
C LYS A 53 -4.06 -1.26 -11.80
N ALA A 54 -4.06 -0.06 -11.22
CA ALA A 54 -2.84 0.61 -10.81
C ALA A 54 -2.17 -0.09 -9.62
N VAL A 55 -2.96 -0.64 -8.69
CA VAL A 55 -2.46 -1.48 -7.59
C VAL A 55 -1.90 -2.80 -8.08
N ASP A 56 -2.60 -3.47 -9.00
CA ASP A 56 -2.13 -4.72 -9.62
C ASP A 56 -0.81 -4.50 -10.36
N ALA A 57 -0.71 -3.42 -11.14
CA ALA A 57 0.53 -3.03 -11.83
C ALA A 57 1.66 -2.66 -10.84
N LEU A 58 1.33 -2.04 -9.71
CA LEU A 58 2.31 -1.75 -8.66
C LEU A 58 2.83 -3.05 -8.04
N LEU A 59 1.95 -4.00 -7.71
CA LEU A 59 2.35 -5.28 -7.15
C LEU A 59 3.23 -6.07 -8.14
N GLU A 60 2.82 -6.14 -9.40
CA GLU A 60 3.60 -6.77 -10.47
C GLU A 60 5.00 -6.17 -10.55
N ARG A 61 5.12 -4.84 -10.46
CA ARG A 61 6.42 -4.15 -10.46
C ARG A 61 7.33 -4.61 -9.33
N TYR A 62 6.79 -4.80 -8.12
CA TYR A 62 7.54 -5.29 -6.96
C TYR A 62 7.97 -6.76 -7.10
N VAL A 63 7.15 -7.58 -7.77
CA VAL A 63 7.48 -8.95 -8.15
C VAL A 63 8.60 -8.97 -9.19
N GLU A 64 8.51 -8.16 -10.26
CA GLU A 64 9.50 -8.09 -11.35
C GLU A 64 10.91 -7.77 -10.86
N ILE A 65 11.04 -6.86 -9.89
CA ILE A 65 12.35 -6.47 -9.33
C ILE A 65 12.81 -7.39 -8.20
N GLU A 66 12.05 -8.45 -7.92
CA GLU A 66 12.29 -9.41 -6.83
C GLU A 66 12.50 -8.71 -5.48
N ALA A 67 11.71 -7.66 -5.20
CA ALA A 67 11.93 -6.84 -4.01
C ALA A 67 11.77 -7.65 -2.72
N ALA A 68 10.70 -8.43 -2.62
CA ALA A 68 10.48 -9.38 -1.54
C ALA A 68 9.64 -10.55 -2.07
N PRO A 69 10.25 -11.55 -2.74
CA PRO A 69 9.52 -12.66 -3.33
C PRO A 69 8.70 -13.43 -2.27
N GLU A 70 9.21 -13.53 -1.04
CA GLU A 70 8.44 -14.13 0.07
C GLU A 70 7.18 -13.36 0.48
N ALA A 71 7.00 -12.12 0.03
CA ALA A 71 5.85 -11.29 0.34
C ALA A 71 4.92 -11.08 -0.87
N PHE A 72 5.50 -10.91 -2.05
CA PHE A 72 4.76 -10.50 -3.25
C PHE A 72 4.47 -11.65 -4.23
N ASP A 73 5.20 -12.75 -4.16
CA ASP A 73 4.98 -13.90 -5.05
C ASP A 73 3.62 -14.56 -4.78
N ASP A 74 2.82 -14.73 -5.83
CA ASP A 74 1.42 -15.21 -5.80
C ASP A 74 0.47 -14.35 -4.95
N GLU A 75 0.89 -13.14 -4.58
CA GLU A 75 0.10 -12.28 -3.70
C GLU A 75 -0.96 -11.48 -4.47
N ARG A 76 -2.02 -11.07 -3.78
CA ARG A 76 -3.07 -10.23 -4.37
C ARG A 76 -3.53 -9.14 -3.42
N VAL A 77 -3.66 -7.93 -3.97
CA VAL A 77 -4.15 -6.77 -3.24
C VAL A 77 -5.41 -6.26 -3.92
N GLU A 78 -6.51 -6.20 -3.18
CA GLU A 78 -7.83 -5.82 -3.68
C GLU A 78 -8.32 -4.54 -2.99
N LEU A 79 -8.85 -3.61 -3.78
CA LEU A 79 -9.54 -2.42 -3.32
C LEU A 79 -11.04 -2.67 -3.35
N ALA A 80 -11.70 -2.50 -2.20
CA ALA A 80 -13.14 -2.62 -2.07
C ALA A 80 -13.75 -1.26 -1.69
N LEU A 81 -14.85 -0.89 -2.35
CA LEU A 81 -15.67 0.24 -1.92
C LEU A 81 -16.60 -0.23 -0.81
N GLU A 82 -16.37 0.25 0.41
CA GLU A 82 -17.24 -0.02 1.54
C GLU A 82 -18.06 1.23 1.86
N THR A 83 -19.30 1.05 2.26
CA THR A 83 -20.14 2.16 2.74
C THR A 83 -20.16 2.11 4.25
N ASP A 84 -19.44 3.03 4.89
CA ASP A 84 -19.46 3.15 6.34
C ASP A 84 -20.64 4.02 6.76
N THR A 85 -21.40 3.54 7.74
CA THR A 85 -22.49 4.32 8.32
C THR A 85 -21.95 5.00 9.57
N ARG A 86 -21.74 6.31 9.48
CA ARG A 86 -21.25 7.13 10.58
C ARG A 86 -22.29 7.11 11.73
N PRO A 87 -21.87 7.23 13.00
CA PRO A 87 -22.78 7.35 14.15
C PRO A 87 -23.82 8.47 14.07
N ASP A 88 -23.64 9.45 13.18
CA ASP A 88 -24.61 10.53 12.90
C ASP A 88 -25.70 10.10 11.89
N GLY A 89 -25.71 8.84 11.44
CA GLY A 89 -26.67 8.30 10.47
C GLY A 89 -26.35 8.59 9.01
N SER A 90 -25.27 9.36 8.74
CA SER A 90 -24.78 9.62 7.39
C SER A 90 -23.96 8.44 6.86
N THR A 91 -24.14 8.07 5.59
CA THR A 91 -23.31 7.08 4.92
C THR A 91 -22.19 7.74 4.12
N ALA A 92 -20.96 7.22 4.27
CA ALA A 92 -19.80 7.66 3.51
C ALA A 92 -19.18 6.46 2.77
N ALA A 93 -18.90 6.64 1.49
CA ALA A 93 -18.11 5.67 0.74
C ALA A 93 -16.64 5.79 1.18
N GLN A 94 -16.08 4.69 1.64
CA GLN A 94 -14.66 4.54 1.97
C GLN A 94 -14.05 3.43 1.13
N VAL A 95 -12.72 3.46 0.99
CA VAL A 95 -11.99 2.39 0.33
C VAL A 95 -11.34 1.53 1.38
N ALA A 96 -11.64 0.25 1.33
CA ALA A 96 -10.98 -0.77 2.10
C ALA A 96 -9.93 -1.45 1.25
N LEU A 97 -8.75 -1.64 1.84
CA LEU A 97 -7.67 -2.41 1.27
C LEU A 97 -7.76 -3.83 1.82
N ARG A 98 -7.82 -4.82 0.94
CA ARG A 98 -7.78 -6.23 1.30
C ARG A 98 -6.52 -6.86 0.73
N MET A 99 -5.80 -7.53 1.60
CA MET A 99 -4.57 -8.25 1.29
C MET A 99 -4.63 -9.60 2.00
N SER A 100 -3.80 -10.55 1.58
CA SER A 100 -3.77 -11.83 2.28
C SER A 100 -3.30 -11.65 3.74
N PRO A 101 -3.71 -12.54 4.65
CA PRO A 101 -3.22 -12.55 6.02
C PRO A 101 -1.69 -12.68 6.12
N ARG A 102 -1.07 -13.29 5.11
CA ARG A 102 0.39 -13.45 5.01
C ARG A 102 1.05 -12.10 4.78
N LEU A 103 0.65 -11.38 3.73
CA LEU A 103 1.21 -10.05 3.43
C LEU A 103 0.98 -9.09 4.58
N GLU A 104 -0.22 -9.09 5.17
CA GLU A 104 -0.53 -8.25 6.33
C GLU A 104 0.41 -8.55 7.52
N GLY A 105 0.65 -9.82 7.82
CA GLY A 105 1.59 -10.24 8.87
C GLY A 105 3.01 -9.73 8.61
N LEU A 106 3.51 -9.91 7.39
CA LEU A 106 4.84 -9.45 6.99
C LEU A 106 4.97 -7.93 7.07
N ILE A 107 3.95 -7.18 6.64
CA ILE A 107 3.91 -5.72 6.75
C ILE A 107 3.94 -5.28 8.21
N ILE A 108 3.15 -5.91 9.08
CA ILE A 108 3.14 -5.60 10.52
C ILE A 108 4.50 -5.89 11.14
N GLU A 109 5.14 -7.01 10.78
CA GLU A 109 6.49 -7.34 11.24
C GLU A 109 7.54 -6.34 10.74
N ALA A 110 7.48 -5.92 9.47
CA ALA A 110 8.37 -4.91 8.92
C ALA A 110 8.20 -3.56 9.64
N GLN A 111 6.96 -3.15 9.93
CA GLN A 111 6.68 -1.95 10.72
C GLN A 111 7.21 -2.06 12.15
N ARG A 112 7.06 -3.21 12.81
CA ARG A 112 7.60 -3.44 14.15
C ARG A 112 9.12 -3.37 14.18
N GLN A 113 9.79 -3.89 13.16
CA GLN A 113 11.24 -3.80 13.01
C GLN A 113 11.70 -2.36 12.78
N ALA A 114 10.99 -1.60 11.93
CA ALA A 114 11.26 -0.19 11.69
C ALA A 114 10.95 0.71 12.91
N ALA A 115 9.96 0.33 13.72
CA ALA A 115 9.64 0.96 14.99
C ALA A 115 10.52 0.46 16.16
N GLY A 116 11.39 -0.54 15.92
CA GLY A 116 12.34 -1.08 16.88
C GLY A 116 13.40 -0.07 17.31
N PRO A 117 13.93 -0.19 18.54
CA PRO A 117 14.18 0.95 19.41
C PRO A 117 15.24 1.87 18.83
N THR A 118 14.98 3.18 18.92
CA THR A 118 16.06 4.15 19.14
C THR A 118 16.77 3.79 20.45
N SER A 119 17.62 2.77 20.43
CA SER A 119 18.62 2.52 21.45
C SER A 119 19.90 3.19 20.97
N HIS A 120 20.11 4.39 21.49
CA HIS A 120 21.41 5.02 21.59
C HIS A 120 22.25 4.29 22.64
#